data_AF-A0A558NMF9-F1
#
_entry.id   AF-A0A558NMF9-F1
#
_cell.length_a   1.000
_cell.length_b   1.000
_cell.length_c   1.000
_cell.angle_alpha   90.00
_cell.angle_beta   90.00
_cell.angle_gamma   90.00
#
_symmetry.space_group_name_H-M   'P 1'
#
loop_
_entity.id
_entity.type
_entity.pdbx_description
1 polymer ?
#
loop_
_entity_poly.entity_id
_entity_poly.type
_entity_poly.pdbx_seq_one_letter_code
_entity_poly.pdbx_strand_id
1 'polypeptide(L)'
;MSELQLDKDGFLQNLGDWSEAVAAELAQSEGIELTPDHWEILWALRDFYQQYDLAPAMRPLSKYLKQTLGADKAGSIYLLTLFPGSPAKVAAKIAGLPRPENCL
;
A
#
# COMPACT_ATOMS: atom_id res chain seq x y z
N MET A 1 -20.01 3.10 15.86
CA MET A 1 -19.65 3.49 14.48
C MET A 1 -18.24 4.02 14.58
N SER A 2 -17.25 3.25 14.15
CA SER A 2 -15.87 3.71 14.16
C SER A 2 -15.73 4.65 12.96
N GLU A 3 -15.66 5.96 13.21
CA GLU A 3 -15.46 6.95 12.16
C GLU A 3 -14.03 6.84 11.64
N LEU A 4 -13.86 6.31 10.43
CA LEU A 4 -12.56 6.26 9.77
C LEU A 4 -12.10 7.68 9.45
N GLN A 5 -11.03 8.12 10.11
CA GLN A 5 -10.44 9.42 9.85
C GLN A 5 -9.48 9.32 8.67
N LEU A 6 -9.98 9.70 7.50
CA LEU A 6 -9.18 9.85 6.30
C LEU A 6 -8.79 11.33 6.11
N ASP A 7 -7.65 11.58 5.49
CA ASP A 7 -7.24 12.92 5.09
C ASP A 7 -7.92 13.34 3.76
N LYS A 8 -7.60 14.55 3.28
CA LYS A 8 -8.16 15.09 2.02
C LYS A 8 -7.74 14.31 0.79
N ASP A 9 -6.64 13.58 0.86
CA ASP A 9 -6.11 12.71 -0.19
C ASP A 9 -6.62 11.25 -0.04
N GLY A 10 -7.42 10.98 1.01
CA GLY A 10 -7.99 9.68 1.37
C GLY A 10 -7.04 8.75 2.13
N PHE A 11 -5.90 9.22 2.63
CA PHE A 11 -5.00 8.43 3.46
C PHE A 11 -5.51 8.32 4.89
N LEU A 12 -5.25 7.19 5.52
CA LEU A 12 -5.62 6.96 6.91
C LEU A 12 -4.80 7.88 7.83
N GLN A 13 -5.48 8.71 8.64
CA GLN A 13 -4.80 9.61 9.58
C GLN A 13 -4.16 8.85 10.74
N ASN A 14 -4.79 7.76 11.17
CA ASN A 14 -4.33 6.93 12.27
C ASN A 14 -4.03 5.50 11.80
N LEU A 15 -2.74 5.18 11.72
CA LEU A 15 -2.22 3.85 11.34
C LEU A 15 -2.81 2.69 12.18
N GLY A 16 -3.17 2.98 13.44
CA GLY A 16 -3.74 2.01 14.38
C GLY A 16 -5.18 1.62 14.06
N ASP A 17 -5.89 2.43 13.28
CA ASP A 17 -7.27 2.14 12.86
C ASP A 17 -7.31 1.23 11.61
N TRP A 18 -6.15 0.93 11.02
CA TRP A 18 -6.08 0.10 9.84
C TRP A 18 -6.52 -1.34 10.16
N SER A 19 -7.40 -1.87 9.32
CA SER A 19 -7.82 -3.27 9.32
C SER A 19 -8.11 -3.71 7.90
N GLU A 20 -8.34 -5.00 7.70
CA GLU A 20 -8.68 -5.53 6.37
C GLU A 20 -9.94 -4.87 5.79
N ALA A 21 -10.93 -4.57 6.62
CA ALA A 21 -12.14 -3.84 6.20
C ALA A 21 -11.80 -2.43 5.69
N VAL A 22 -10.93 -1.72 6.40
CA VAL A 22 -10.48 -0.37 6.03
C VAL A 22 -9.68 -0.41 4.73
N ALA A 23 -8.78 -1.37 4.58
CA ALA A 23 -8.05 -1.56 3.34
C ALA A 23 -9.00 -1.80 2.16
N ALA A 24 -10.04 -2.62 2.34
CA ALA A 24 -11.04 -2.87 1.31
C ALA A 24 -11.83 -1.60 0.94
N GLU A 25 -12.25 -0.80 1.93
CA GLU A 25 -12.91 0.50 1.67
C GLU A 25 -11.98 1.47 0.92
N LEU A 26 -10.72 1.55 1.31
CA LEU A 26 -9.71 2.39 0.65
C LEU A 26 -9.45 1.94 -0.79
N ALA A 27 -9.32 0.63 -1.02
CA ALA A 27 -9.14 0.08 -2.35
C ALA A 27 -10.37 0.34 -3.23
N GLN A 28 -11.57 0.20 -2.67
CA GLN A 28 -12.81 0.51 -3.38
C GLN A 28 -12.88 2.00 -3.77
N SER A 29 -12.39 2.91 -2.91
CA SER A 29 -12.28 4.34 -3.24
C SER A 29 -11.34 4.63 -4.41
N GLU A 30 -10.32 3.78 -4.61
CA GLU A 30 -9.38 3.83 -5.74
C GLU A 30 -9.87 3.03 -6.96
N GLY A 31 -11.02 2.36 -6.86
CA GLY A 31 -11.55 1.49 -7.91
C GLY A 31 -10.76 0.19 -8.10
N ILE A 32 -10.11 -0.29 -7.04
CA ILE A 32 -9.26 -1.49 -7.03
C ILE A 32 -9.95 -2.60 -6.23
N GLU A 33 -9.95 -3.80 -6.79
CA GLU A 33 -10.45 -5.00 -6.11
C GLU A 33 -9.28 -5.74 -5.44
N LEU A 34 -9.36 -5.89 -4.11
CA LEU A 34 -8.31 -6.56 -3.34
C LEU A 34 -8.35 -8.07 -3.53
N THR A 35 -7.50 -8.56 -4.43
CA THR A 35 -7.20 -9.98 -4.59
C THR A 35 -6.09 -10.44 -3.61
N PRO A 36 -5.86 -11.76 -3.44
CA PRO A 36 -4.78 -12.26 -2.57
C PRO A 36 -3.40 -11.67 -2.88
N ASP A 37 -3.13 -11.40 -4.16
CA ASP A 37 -1.89 -10.77 -4.59
C ASP A 37 -1.73 -9.32 -4.09
N HIS A 38 -2.84 -8.57 -4.02
CA HIS A 38 -2.81 -7.23 -3.42
C HIS A 38 -2.50 -7.33 -1.94
N TRP A 39 -3.16 -8.25 -1.22
CA TRP A 39 -2.94 -8.47 0.21
C TRP A 39 -1.49 -8.75 0.54
N GLU A 40 -0.81 -9.62 -0.23
CA GLU A 40 0.61 -9.89 -0.02
C GLU A 40 1.47 -8.63 -0.07
N ILE A 41 1.20 -7.73 -1.03
CA ILE A 41 1.93 -6.46 -1.16
C ILE A 41 1.60 -5.51 0.00
N LEU A 42 0.33 -5.43 0.40
CA LEU A 42 -0.10 -4.59 1.52
C LEU A 42 0.54 -5.05 2.84
N TRP A 43 0.57 -6.35 3.10
CA TRP A 43 1.23 -6.91 4.27
C TRP A 43 2.74 -6.66 4.24
N ALA A 44 3.39 -6.85 3.09
CA ALA A 44 4.81 -6.54 2.93
C ALA A 44 5.09 -5.04 3.17
N LEU A 45 4.24 -4.14 2.69
CA LEU A 45 4.34 -2.69 2.94
C LEU A 45 4.23 -2.36 4.43
N ARG A 46 3.29 -2.98 5.14
CA ARG A 46 3.11 -2.76 6.58
C ARG A 46 4.29 -3.30 7.39
N ASP A 47 4.80 -4.46 7.03
CA ASP A 47 6.00 -5.03 7.64
C ASP A 47 7.23 -4.14 7.38
N PHE A 48 7.40 -3.63 6.16
CA PHE A 48 8.43 -2.63 5.85
C PHE A 48 8.27 -1.37 6.73
N TYR A 49 7.05 -0.84 6.86
CA TYR A 49 6.80 0.32 7.70
C TYR A 49 7.10 0.03 9.18
N GLN A 50 6.74 -1.15 9.69
CA GLN A 50 7.07 -1.54 11.06
C GLN A 50 8.58 -1.64 11.31
N GLN A 51 9.36 -2.03 10.30
CA GLN A 51 10.81 -2.16 10.40
C GLN A 51 11.56 -0.83 10.22
N TYR A 52 11.07 0.06 9.35
CA TYR A 52 11.78 1.28 8.94
C TYR A 52 11.09 2.59 9.34
N ASP A 53 9.87 2.53 9.88
CA ASP A 53 8.98 3.66 10.22
C ASP A 53 8.83 4.66 9.05
N LEU A 54 8.78 4.10 7.82
CA LEU A 54 8.91 4.81 6.56
C LEU A 54 8.07 4.13 5.49
N ALA A 55 7.28 4.90 4.74
CA ALA A 55 6.58 4.41 3.57
C ALA A 55 7.55 4.30 2.37
N PRO A 56 7.70 3.11 1.74
CA PRO A 56 8.65 2.93 0.65
C PRO A 56 8.17 3.58 -0.65
N ALA A 57 9.08 4.24 -1.37
CA ALA A 57 8.86 4.64 -2.75
C ALA A 57 8.96 3.43 -3.71
N MET A 58 8.66 3.60 -5.01
CA MET A 58 8.65 2.50 -5.99
C MET A 58 9.93 1.67 -6.04
N ARG A 59 11.10 2.31 -5.94
CA ARG A 59 12.41 1.63 -5.97
C ARG A 59 12.62 0.73 -4.73
N PRO A 60 12.53 1.26 -3.49
CA PRO A 60 12.56 0.42 -2.29
C PRO A 60 11.48 -0.65 -2.27
N LEU A 61 10.25 -0.32 -2.69
CA LEU A 61 9.13 -1.27 -2.72
C LEU A 61 9.43 -2.46 -3.62
N SER A 62 9.79 -2.23 -4.88
CA SER A 62 10.14 -3.32 -5.82
C SER A 62 11.30 -4.17 -5.28
N LYS A 63 12.32 -3.55 -4.69
CA LYS A 63 13.43 -4.28 -4.07
C LYS A 63 12.97 -5.12 -2.88
N TYR A 64 12.10 -4.59 -2.03
CA TYR A 64 11.57 -5.29 -0.87
C TYR A 64 10.71 -6.48 -1.28
N LEU A 65 9.75 -6.26 -2.19
CA LEU A 65 8.90 -7.33 -2.74
C LEU A 65 9.73 -8.42 -3.42
N LYS A 66 10.84 -8.05 -4.07
CA LYS A 66 11.75 -9.04 -4.67
C LYS A 66 12.41 -9.93 -3.62
N GLN A 67 12.68 -9.40 -2.44
CA GLN A 67 13.28 -10.12 -1.33
C GLN A 67 12.27 -10.95 -0.54
N THR A 68 11.02 -10.46 -0.41
CA THR A 68 9.98 -11.12 0.39
C THR A 68 9.10 -12.07 -0.42
N LEU A 69 8.60 -11.61 -1.57
CA LEU A 69 7.66 -12.35 -2.44
C LEU A 69 8.31 -12.95 -3.69
N GLY A 70 9.50 -12.46 -4.06
CA GLY A 70 10.26 -12.92 -5.22
C GLY A 70 10.21 -11.96 -6.42
N ALA A 71 11.06 -12.23 -7.41
CA ALA A 71 11.26 -11.33 -8.55
C ALA A 71 10.00 -11.15 -9.42
N ASP A 72 9.13 -12.16 -9.47
CA ASP A 72 7.92 -12.15 -10.29
C ASP A 72 6.90 -11.12 -9.78
N LYS A 73 6.73 -11.02 -8.45
CA LYS A 73 5.81 -10.06 -7.79
C LYS A 73 6.41 -8.67 -7.57
N ALA A 74 7.69 -8.50 -7.89
CA ALA A 74 8.42 -7.24 -7.77
C ALA A 74 8.48 -6.43 -9.06
N GLY A 75 8.02 -7.00 -10.17
CA GLY A 75 8.09 -6.37 -11.48
C GLY A 75 7.20 -5.13 -11.55
N SER A 76 7.72 -4.05 -12.15
CA SER A 76 6.93 -2.81 -12.33
C SER A 76 5.62 -3.06 -13.08
N ILE A 77 5.62 -3.97 -14.07
CA ILE A 77 4.43 -4.34 -14.82
C ILE A 77 3.39 -4.99 -13.89
N TYR A 78 3.81 -5.96 -13.07
CA TYR A 78 2.93 -6.64 -12.12
C TYR A 78 2.31 -5.66 -11.12
N LEU A 79 3.13 -4.76 -10.57
CA LEU A 79 2.67 -3.72 -9.65
C LEU A 79 1.71 -2.73 -10.32
N LEU A 80 1.95 -2.36 -11.58
CA LEU A 80 1.05 -1.51 -12.35
C LEU A 80 -0.27 -2.21 -12.71
N THR A 81 -0.26 -3.54 -12.87
CA THR A 81 -1.47 -4.34 -13.09
C THR A 81 -2.35 -4.37 -11.85
N LEU A 82 -1.76 -4.52 -10.66
CA LEU A 82 -2.48 -4.54 -9.40
C LEU A 82 -2.90 -3.13 -8.95
N PHE A 83 -1.96 -2.17 -9.01
CA PHE A 83 -2.15 -0.81 -8.55
C PHE A 83 -1.89 0.18 -9.71
N PRO A 84 -2.91 0.44 -10.56
CA PRO A 84 -2.74 1.28 -11.73
C PRO A 84 -2.39 2.74 -11.36
N GLY A 85 -1.64 3.39 -12.26
CA GLY A 85 -1.20 4.78 -12.08
C GLY A 85 0.04 4.91 -11.21
N SER A 86 -0.07 4.73 -9.89
CA SER A 86 1.04 4.92 -8.96
C SER A 86 1.10 3.82 -7.89
N PRO A 87 1.78 2.69 -8.17
CA PRO A 87 1.69 1.51 -7.30
C PRO A 87 2.15 1.76 -5.88
N ALA A 88 3.27 2.47 -5.70
CA ALA A 88 3.76 2.79 -4.36
C ALA A 88 2.78 3.68 -3.57
N LYS A 89 2.21 4.71 -4.21
CA LYS A 89 1.27 5.63 -3.55
C LYS A 89 -0.04 4.93 -3.20
N VAL A 90 -0.62 4.22 -4.17
CA VAL A 90 -1.91 3.54 -4.04
C VAL A 90 -1.80 2.38 -3.05
N ALA A 91 -0.78 1.54 -3.16
CA ALA A 91 -0.57 0.45 -2.22
C ALA A 91 -0.26 0.97 -0.80
N ALA A 92 0.52 2.04 -0.64
CA ALA A 92 0.74 2.66 0.67
C ALA A 92 -0.57 3.20 1.26
N LYS A 93 -1.39 3.89 0.47
CA LYS A 93 -2.71 4.38 0.89
C LYS A 93 -3.58 3.25 1.40
N ILE A 94 -3.76 2.19 0.60
CA ILE A 94 -4.58 1.02 0.95
C ILE A 94 -4.00 0.27 2.16
N ALA A 95 -2.68 0.24 2.32
CA ALA A 95 -2.00 -0.35 3.48
C ALA A 95 -2.14 0.50 4.75
N GLY A 96 -2.84 1.64 4.67
CA GLY A 96 -3.05 2.58 5.77
C GLY A 96 -1.79 3.36 6.15
N LEU A 97 -0.79 3.39 5.27
CA LEU A 97 0.48 4.07 5.50
C LEU A 97 0.38 5.56 5.16
N PRO A 98 1.18 6.42 5.81
CA PRO A 98 1.23 7.84 5.46
C PRO A 98 1.71 8.01 4.02
N ARG A 99 1.36 9.16 3.43
CA ARG A 99 1.78 9.52 2.07
C ARG A 99 3.31 9.47 1.99
N PRO A 100 3.90 8.74 1.03
CA PRO A 100 5.35 8.70 0.88
C PRO A 100 5.87 10.09 0.50
N GLU A 101 6.81 10.63 1.29
CA GLU A 101 7.34 11.99 1.12
C GLU A 101 8.15 12.18 -0.18
N ASN A 102 8.50 11.09 -0.88
CA ASN A 102 9.48 11.12 -1.98
C ASN A 102 8.88 10.79 -3.36
N CYS A 103 7.81 11.49 -3.75
CA CYS A 103 7.48 11.66 -5.16
C CYS A 103 8.35 12.78 -5.76
N LEU A 104 9.63 12.48 -6.03
CA LEU A 104 10.54 13.30 -6.84
C LEU A 104 10.54 12.83 -8.29
#